data_AF-A0A832E497-F1
#
_entry.id   AF-A0A832E497-F1
#
_cell.length_a   1.000
_cell.length_b   1.000
_cell.length_c   1.000
_cell.angle_alpha   90.00
_cell.angle_beta   90.00
_cell.angle_gamma   90.00
#
_symmetry.space_group_name_H-M   'P 1'
#
loop_
_entity.id
_entity.type
_entity.pdbx_description
1 polymer ?
#
loop_
_entity_poly.entity_id
_entity_poly.type
_entity_poly.pdbx_seq_one_letter_code
_entity_poly.pdbx_strand_id
1 'polypeptide(L)'
;VRLAIKQACSNIDLKKESIKIGCFGIGGLTTERDYEIISRQIVPSDVTERRIIVNDVIVAFYAATNGEPGIVVVAGTGSIAYGLNSRGESAISSGWGWLMGDEGSAFDIARQALIAAAKTYDGRGERTMLLKMFKEEFKVDDFKDIVPKVYHEVTSTKIAVLSKIVFSAAKLGDEVAIRILERAGEELGKAALAIAKKIFAEDKPVIIGVSGGVFKASEIVWLSFKRYVSNFLPKAVFVSPVAYPVIGALIMGYKNLGVNVNEREKAILLQNLKRKIVHL
;
A
#
# COMPACT_ATOMS: atom_id res chain seq x y z
N VAL A 1 2.07 4.62 18.64
CA VAL A 1 0.60 4.40 18.81
C VAL A 1 0.04 5.15 20.00
N ARG A 2 0.47 4.90 21.25
CA ARG A 2 -0.04 5.63 22.44
C ARG A 2 -0.02 7.16 22.30
N LEU A 3 1.07 7.72 21.77
CA LEU A 3 1.16 9.16 21.51
C LEU A 3 0.12 9.65 20.50
N ALA A 4 -0.06 8.91 19.39
CA ALA A 4 -1.05 9.23 18.36
C ALA A 4 -2.49 9.16 18.90
N ILE A 5 -2.80 8.17 19.75
CA ILE A 5 -4.09 8.07 20.45
C ILE A 5 -4.29 9.28 21.37
N LYS A 6 -3.29 9.59 22.21
CA LYS A 6 -3.34 10.74 23.13
C LYS A 6 -3.54 12.06 22.37
N GLN A 7 -2.87 12.23 21.23
CA GLN A 7 -3.05 13.40 20.36
C GLN A 7 -4.43 13.41 19.71
N ALA A 8 -4.93 12.29 19.20
CA ALA A 8 -6.27 12.23 18.60
C ALA A 8 -7.39 12.51 19.62
N CYS A 9 -7.17 12.14 20.88
CA CYS A 9 -8.11 12.34 21.97
C CYS A 9 -7.88 13.64 22.76
N SER A 10 -6.91 14.48 22.38
CA SER A 10 -6.56 15.67 23.17
C SER A 10 -7.72 16.68 23.29
N ASN A 11 -8.63 16.67 22.33
CA ASN A 11 -9.82 17.53 22.28
C ASN A 11 -11.11 16.81 22.72
N ILE A 12 -11.00 15.59 23.26
CA ILE A 12 -12.14 14.77 23.71
C ILE A 12 -11.95 14.51 25.21
N ASP A 13 -12.95 14.84 26.02
CA ASP A 13 -12.96 14.44 27.43
C ASP A 13 -13.40 12.98 27.54
N LEU A 14 -12.44 12.06 27.40
CA LEU A 14 -12.65 10.61 27.49
C LEU A 14 -13.21 10.15 28.85
N LYS A 15 -13.24 11.02 29.87
CA LYS A 15 -13.90 10.71 31.16
C LYS A 15 -15.42 10.95 31.13
N LYS A 16 -15.92 11.73 30.16
CA LYS A 16 -17.36 11.99 29.95
C LYS A 16 -17.93 11.32 28.70
N GLU A 17 -17.09 11.02 27.72
CA GLU A 17 -17.46 10.36 26.48
C GLU A 17 -16.76 9.00 26.37
N SER A 18 -17.52 7.91 26.21
CA SER A 18 -16.94 6.59 25.97
C SER A 18 -16.77 6.33 24.47
N ILE A 19 -15.56 5.95 24.06
CA ILE A 19 -15.32 5.44 22.71
C ILE A 19 -15.83 4.00 22.68
N LYS A 20 -16.92 3.75 21.93
CA LYS A 20 -17.52 2.40 21.82
C LYS A 20 -16.61 1.41 21.10
N ILE A 21 -15.90 1.86 20.06
CA ILE A 21 -15.04 0.99 19.24
C ILE A 21 -13.82 1.75 18.72
N GLY A 22 -12.65 1.13 18.84
CA GLY A 22 -11.39 1.61 18.28
C GLY A 22 -10.83 0.60 17.29
N CYS A 23 -10.60 1.04 16.06
CA CYS A 23 -10.08 0.23 14.97
C CYS A 23 -8.65 0.66 14.63
N PHE A 24 -7.69 -0.26 14.74
CA PHE A 24 -6.27 0.02 14.61
C PHE A 24 -5.68 -0.83 13.48
N GLY A 25 -5.34 -0.18 12.37
CA GLY A 25 -4.57 -0.78 11.28
C GLY A 25 -3.07 -0.65 11.55
N ILE A 26 -2.36 -1.76 11.66
CA ILE A 26 -0.93 -1.78 12.01
C ILE A 26 -0.18 -2.61 10.98
N GLY A 27 0.80 -1.99 10.32
CA GLY A 27 1.71 -2.69 9.40
C GLY A 27 2.64 -3.63 10.14
N GLY A 28 3.02 -4.74 9.50
CA GLY A 28 3.88 -5.77 10.08
C GLY A 28 3.15 -6.77 10.99
N LEU A 29 1.82 -6.76 11.01
CA LEU A 29 1.02 -7.79 11.66
C LEU A 29 0.90 -9.02 10.75
N THR A 30 1.83 -9.96 10.88
CA THR A 30 1.92 -11.15 10.00
C THR A 30 1.59 -12.44 10.73
N THR A 31 2.06 -12.59 11.97
CA THR A 31 1.91 -13.81 12.79
C THR A 31 1.02 -13.57 14.00
N GLU A 32 0.43 -14.64 14.57
CA GLU A 32 -0.36 -14.55 15.81
C GLU A 32 0.41 -13.86 16.94
N ARG A 33 1.73 -14.12 17.03
CA ARG A 33 2.63 -13.47 18.00
C ARG A 33 2.69 -11.95 17.81
N ASP A 34 2.70 -11.46 16.57
CA ASP A 34 2.66 -10.02 16.29
C ASP A 34 1.36 -9.41 16.82
N TYR A 35 0.23 -10.07 16.58
CA TYR A 35 -1.07 -9.65 17.10
C TYR A 35 -1.11 -9.65 18.63
N GLU A 36 -0.54 -10.67 19.30
CA GLU A 36 -0.46 -10.71 20.76
C GLU A 36 0.38 -9.58 21.34
N ILE A 37 1.57 -9.33 20.80
CA ILE A 37 2.47 -8.28 21.27
C ILE A 37 1.80 -6.91 21.11
N ILE A 38 1.27 -6.63 19.92
CA ILE A 38 0.66 -5.35 19.60
C ILE A 38 -0.60 -5.10 20.44
N SER A 39 -1.46 -6.11 20.61
CA SER A 39 -2.71 -5.99 21.37
C SER A 39 -2.52 -5.80 22.86
N ARG A 40 -1.48 -6.40 23.45
CA ARG A 40 -1.16 -6.28 24.88
C ARG A 40 -0.35 -5.03 25.21
N GLN A 41 0.62 -4.66 24.38
CA GLN A 41 1.63 -3.66 24.75
C GLN A 41 1.38 -2.28 24.14
N ILE A 42 0.91 -2.24 22.89
CA ILE A 42 0.96 -1.01 22.06
C ILE A 42 -0.37 -0.25 22.05
N VAL A 43 -1.50 -0.96 22.00
CA VAL A 43 -2.84 -0.36 22.03
C VAL A 43 -3.41 -0.48 23.45
N PRO A 44 -3.56 0.61 24.21
CA PRO A 44 -4.10 0.54 25.57
C PRO A 44 -5.55 0.01 25.60
N SER A 45 -5.90 -0.78 26.60
CA SER A 45 -7.23 -1.40 26.73
C SER A 45 -8.31 -0.46 27.27
N ASP A 46 -7.90 0.63 27.89
CA ASP A 46 -8.73 1.63 28.55
C ASP A 46 -9.20 2.76 27.63
N VAL A 47 -8.79 2.76 26.35
CA VAL A 47 -9.12 3.83 25.39
C VAL A 47 -10.51 3.65 24.78
N THR A 48 -11.02 2.43 24.69
CA THR A 48 -12.27 2.10 24.00
C THR A 48 -12.89 0.83 24.57
N GLU A 49 -14.22 0.73 24.57
CA GLU A 49 -14.96 -0.43 25.07
C GLU A 49 -14.65 -1.71 24.25
N ARG A 50 -14.50 -1.57 22.92
CA ARG A 50 -14.09 -2.66 22.02
C ARG A 50 -12.89 -2.24 21.18
N ARG A 51 -11.94 -3.16 20.97
CA ARG A 51 -10.74 -2.94 20.16
C ARG A 51 -10.70 -3.93 19.00
N ILE A 52 -10.50 -3.42 17.80
CA ILE A 52 -10.22 -4.20 16.60
C ILE A 52 -8.81 -3.85 16.15
N ILE A 53 -7.93 -4.85 16.11
CA ILE A 53 -6.55 -4.70 15.67
C ILE A 53 -6.38 -5.59 14.45
N VAL A 54 -6.01 -4.98 13.34
CA VAL A 54 -5.90 -5.65 12.04
C VAL A 54 -4.63 -5.21 11.33
N ASN A 55 -4.16 -6.03 10.40
CA ASN A 55 -3.16 -5.60 9.43
C ASN A 55 -3.67 -4.37 8.65
N ASP A 56 -2.79 -3.43 8.34
CA ASP A 56 -3.14 -2.18 7.65
C ASP A 56 -3.73 -2.41 6.24
N VAL A 57 -3.41 -3.54 5.60
CA VAL A 57 -4.06 -3.96 4.34
C VAL A 57 -5.58 -4.12 4.48
N ILE A 58 -6.07 -4.55 5.65
CA ILE A 58 -7.51 -4.71 5.92
C ILE A 58 -8.16 -3.32 6.04
N VAL A 59 -7.48 -2.35 6.64
CA VAL A 59 -7.96 -0.97 6.66
C VAL A 59 -8.03 -0.40 5.25
N ALA A 60 -7.02 -0.65 4.40
CA ALA A 60 -7.06 -0.27 3.00
C ALA A 60 -8.21 -0.97 2.24
N PHE A 61 -8.48 -2.23 2.53
CA PHE A 61 -9.59 -2.99 1.97
C PHE A 61 -10.93 -2.32 2.26
N TYR A 62 -11.23 -2.06 3.53
CA TYR A 62 -12.48 -1.38 3.91
C TYR A 62 -12.60 0.01 3.28
N ALA A 63 -11.48 0.73 3.12
CA ALA A 63 -11.51 2.03 2.47
C ALA A 63 -11.85 1.95 0.98
N ALA A 64 -11.41 0.88 0.30
CA ALA A 64 -11.65 0.67 -1.12
C ALA A 64 -13.02 0.05 -1.42
N THR A 65 -13.44 -0.95 -0.63
CA THR A 65 -14.63 -1.77 -0.91
C THR A 65 -15.82 -1.49 0.02
N ASN A 66 -15.66 -0.61 1.00
CA ASN A 66 -16.60 -0.45 2.11
C ASN A 66 -16.82 -1.73 2.93
N GLY A 67 -15.89 -2.68 2.85
CA GLY A 67 -16.04 -4.00 3.46
C GLY A 67 -16.96 -4.94 2.69
N GLU A 68 -17.30 -4.62 1.44
CA GLU A 68 -17.96 -5.54 0.50
C GLU A 68 -16.94 -6.51 -0.12
N PRO A 69 -17.38 -7.69 -0.62
CA PRO A 69 -16.51 -8.65 -1.26
C PRO A 69 -15.66 -8.05 -2.39
N GLY A 70 -14.36 -8.34 -2.36
CA GLY A 70 -13.42 -7.79 -3.33
C GLY A 70 -11.96 -8.05 -2.96
N ILE A 71 -11.07 -7.40 -3.68
CA ILE A 71 -9.62 -7.49 -3.51
C ILE A 71 -9.07 -6.07 -3.43
N VAL A 72 -8.13 -5.83 -2.51
CA VAL A 72 -7.32 -4.61 -2.47
C VAL A 72 -5.87 -4.96 -2.72
N VAL A 73 -5.16 -4.12 -3.48
CA VAL A 73 -3.70 -4.17 -3.63
C VAL A 73 -3.09 -2.89 -3.09
N VAL A 74 -2.14 -3.01 -2.17
CA VAL A 74 -1.42 -1.91 -1.56
C VAL A 74 0.01 -1.92 -2.07
N ALA A 75 0.47 -0.79 -2.62
CA ALA A 75 1.85 -0.60 -3.09
C ALA A 75 2.44 0.70 -2.51
N GLY A 76 3.18 0.56 -1.42
CA GLY A 76 3.92 1.61 -0.73
C GLY A 76 5.41 1.29 -0.72
N THR A 77 6.06 1.40 0.45
CA THR A 77 7.44 0.93 0.63
C THR A 77 7.57 -0.56 0.27
N GLY A 78 6.63 -1.38 0.76
CA GLY A 78 6.42 -2.78 0.34
C GLY A 78 5.11 -2.92 -0.46
N SER A 79 4.71 -4.15 -0.77
CA SER A 79 3.45 -4.42 -1.45
C SER A 79 2.72 -5.64 -0.87
N ILE A 80 1.39 -5.58 -0.83
CA ILE A 80 0.55 -6.65 -0.29
C ILE A 80 -0.84 -6.57 -0.92
N ALA A 81 -1.43 -7.73 -1.18
CA ALA A 81 -2.82 -7.85 -1.61
C ALA A 81 -3.63 -8.61 -0.56
N TYR A 82 -4.88 -8.20 -0.37
CA TYR A 82 -5.85 -8.87 0.50
C TYR A 82 -7.19 -8.97 -0.22
N GLY A 83 -7.88 -10.10 -0.06
CA GLY A 83 -9.25 -10.25 -0.54
C GLY A 83 -10.14 -10.96 0.45
N LEU A 84 -11.44 -10.67 0.33
CA LEU A 84 -12.52 -11.26 1.10
C LEU A 84 -13.68 -11.54 0.15
N ASN A 85 -14.22 -12.75 0.16
CA ASN A 85 -15.36 -13.11 -0.68
C ASN A 85 -16.70 -13.05 0.08
N SER A 86 -17.81 -13.31 -0.61
CA SER A 86 -19.15 -13.31 0.00
C SER A 86 -19.43 -14.46 0.97
N ARG A 87 -18.55 -15.47 1.03
CA ARG A 87 -18.61 -16.58 2.00
C ARG A 87 -17.83 -16.27 3.28
N GLY A 88 -17.19 -15.10 3.37
CA GLY A 88 -16.31 -14.74 4.49
C GLY A 88 -14.92 -15.37 4.41
N GLU A 89 -14.57 -16.03 3.31
CA GLU A 89 -13.21 -16.55 3.10
C GLU A 89 -12.30 -15.39 2.70
N SER A 90 -11.09 -15.38 3.25
CA SER A 90 -10.08 -14.37 2.93
C SER A 90 -8.75 -14.99 2.52
N ALA A 91 -7.97 -14.21 1.76
CA ALA A 91 -6.63 -14.60 1.35
C ALA A 91 -5.72 -13.37 1.23
N ILE A 92 -4.43 -13.61 1.42
CA ILE A 92 -3.35 -12.63 1.23
C ILE A 92 -2.44 -13.16 0.12
N SER A 93 -1.87 -12.25 -0.66
CA SER A 93 -0.80 -12.53 -1.62
C SER A 93 0.23 -11.40 -1.62
N SER A 94 1.49 -11.73 -1.90
CA SER A 94 2.66 -10.88 -1.60
C SER A 94 2.74 -10.51 -0.10
N GLY A 95 3.43 -9.43 0.27
CA GLY A 95 3.61 -9.01 1.66
C GLY A 95 4.63 -9.83 2.45
N TRP A 96 5.50 -10.58 1.76
CA TRP A 96 6.59 -11.37 2.37
C TRP A 96 7.79 -10.53 2.82
N GLY A 97 7.71 -9.21 2.61
CA GLY A 97 8.77 -8.26 2.90
C GLY A 97 9.81 -8.17 1.79
N TRP A 98 10.50 -7.03 1.76
CA TRP A 98 11.42 -6.59 0.71
C TRP A 98 12.54 -7.56 0.31
N LEU A 99 12.87 -8.54 1.16
CA LEU A 99 13.89 -9.55 0.87
C LEU A 99 13.32 -10.73 0.06
N MET A 100 12.08 -11.14 0.34
CA MET A 100 11.46 -12.36 -0.20
C MET A 100 10.24 -12.08 -1.09
N GLY A 101 9.87 -10.82 -1.25
CA GLY A 101 8.72 -10.40 -2.05
C GLY A 101 8.67 -8.87 -2.15
N ASP A 102 7.48 -8.30 -1.94
CA ASP A 102 7.17 -6.89 -2.18
C ASP A 102 7.38 -6.46 -3.65
N GLU A 103 7.16 -7.37 -4.60
CA GLU A 103 7.24 -7.05 -6.03
C GLU A 103 6.28 -5.93 -6.41
N GLY A 104 6.76 -5.02 -7.27
CA GLY A 104 6.03 -3.81 -7.68
C GLY A 104 5.87 -2.74 -6.59
N SER A 105 6.45 -2.93 -5.41
CA SER A 105 6.57 -1.88 -4.39
C SER A 105 7.55 -0.77 -4.81
N ALA A 106 7.57 0.33 -4.08
CA ALA A 106 8.56 1.38 -4.27
C ALA A 106 9.99 0.88 -4.02
N PHE A 107 10.18 -0.05 -3.08
CA PHE A 107 11.48 -0.69 -2.86
C PHE A 107 11.92 -1.50 -4.09
N ASP A 108 11.05 -2.37 -4.60
CA ASP A 108 11.37 -3.20 -5.78
C ASP A 108 11.65 -2.32 -7.01
N ILE A 109 10.82 -1.30 -7.28
CA ILE A 109 11.04 -0.34 -8.37
C ILE A 109 12.43 0.32 -8.27
N ALA A 110 12.80 0.81 -7.09
CA ALA A 110 14.10 1.43 -6.86
C ALA A 110 15.25 0.43 -7.04
N ARG A 111 15.10 -0.78 -6.51
CA ARG A 111 16.10 -1.85 -6.62
C ARG A 111 16.34 -2.24 -8.08
N GLN A 112 15.28 -2.41 -8.87
CA GLN A 112 15.40 -2.73 -10.30
C GLN A 112 16.08 -1.61 -11.08
N ALA A 113 15.82 -0.35 -10.71
CA ALA A 113 16.48 0.80 -11.32
C ALA A 113 17.97 0.90 -10.98
N LEU A 114 18.36 0.63 -9.72
CA LEU A 114 19.77 0.54 -9.32
C LEU A 114 20.49 -0.58 -10.10
N ILE A 115 19.86 -1.74 -10.25
CA ILE A 115 20.39 -2.85 -11.06
C ILE A 115 20.54 -2.44 -12.52
N ALA A 116 19.55 -1.74 -13.08
CA ALA A 116 19.59 -1.26 -14.46
C ALA A 116 20.71 -0.24 -14.68
N ALA A 117 20.85 0.75 -13.79
CA ALA A 117 21.92 1.74 -13.84
C ALA A 117 23.31 1.09 -13.73
N ALA A 118 23.48 0.10 -12.84
CA ALA A 118 24.71 -0.68 -12.76
C ALA A 118 25.00 -1.44 -14.05
N LYS A 119 23.98 -2.07 -14.66
CA LYS A 119 24.12 -2.74 -15.97
C LYS A 119 24.57 -1.76 -17.06
N THR A 120 23.99 -0.56 -17.10
CA THR A 120 24.38 0.48 -18.06
C THR A 120 25.82 0.93 -17.84
N TYR A 121 26.23 1.11 -16.58
CA TYR A 121 27.60 1.49 -16.23
C TYR A 121 28.63 0.44 -16.70
N ASP A 122 28.33 -0.84 -16.50
CA ASP A 122 29.19 -1.95 -16.92
C ASP A 122 29.21 -2.16 -18.46
N GLY A 123 28.35 -1.46 -19.22
CA GLY A 123 28.16 -1.68 -20.65
C GLY A 123 27.38 -2.96 -21.02
N ARG A 124 26.80 -3.66 -20.03
CA ARG A 124 26.01 -4.90 -20.22
C ARG A 124 24.50 -4.68 -20.31
N GLY A 125 24.06 -3.46 -20.03
CA GLY A 125 22.66 -3.05 -20.08
C GLY A 125 22.39 -2.04 -21.18
N GLU A 126 21.11 -1.80 -21.42
CA GLU A 126 20.67 -0.72 -22.29
C GLU A 126 21.08 0.65 -21.73
N ARG A 127 21.21 1.64 -22.61
CA ARG A 127 21.44 3.03 -22.19
C ARG A 127 20.19 3.56 -21.50
N THR A 128 20.36 4.16 -20.32
CA THR A 128 19.27 4.80 -19.57
C THR A 128 19.80 6.03 -18.84
N MET A 129 18.94 7.04 -18.70
CA MET A 129 19.24 8.24 -17.91
C MET A 129 19.30 7.96 -16.41
N LEU A 130 18.78 6.82 -15.94
CA LEU A 130 18.84 6.40 -14.54
C LEU A 130 20.29 6.43 -14.01
N LEU A 131 21.27 6.01 -14.80
CA LEU A 131 22.69 6.08 -14.44
C LEU A 131 23.11 7.50 -14.05
N LYS A 132 22.79 8.49 -14.88
CA LYS A 132 23.11 9.90 -14.61
C LYS A 132 22.34 10.42 -13.40
N MET A 133 21.05 10.15 -13.32
CA MET A 133 20.20 10.66 -12.24
C MET A 133 20.61 10.09 -10.88
N PHE A 134 21.04 8.84 -10.80
CA PHE A 134 21.58 8.27 -9.56
C PHE A 134 22.90 8.92 -9.17
N LYS A 135 23.80 9.19 -10.11
CA LYS A 135 25.05 9.92 -9.81
C LYS A 135 24.76 11.30 -9.21
N GLU A 136 23.77 12.00 -9.76
CA GLU A 136 23.31 13.30 -9.28
C GLU A 136 22.71 13.21 -7.87
N GLU A 137 21.79 12.25 -7.63
CA GLU A 137 21.18 12.02 -6.31
C GLU A 137 22.23 11.72 -5.24
N PHE A 138 23.15 10.81 -5.54
CA PHE A 138 24.19 10.39 -4.60
C PHE A 138 25.38 11.35 -4.54
N LYS A 139 25.43 12.38 -5.40
CA LYS A 139 26.51 13.35 -5.53
C LYS A 139 27.87 12.66 -5.68
N VAL A 140 28.00 11.87 -6.75
CA VAL A 140 29.23 11.14 -7.08
C VAL A 140 29.64 11.35 -8.54
N ASP A 141 30.95 11.41 -8.77
CA ASP A 141 31.52 11.55 -10.12
C ASP A 141 31.66 10.21 -10.82
N ASP A 142 31.92 9.14 -10.08
CA ASP A 142 31.94 7.76 -10.58
C ASP A 142 30.75 6.99 -9.98
N PHE A 143 30.01 6.25 -10.81
CA PHE A 143 28.85 5.49 -10.35
C PHE A 143 29.23 4.41 -9.34
N LYS A 144 30.44 3.84 -9.41
CA LYS A 144 30.88 2.82 -8.43
C LYS A 144 30.87 3.34 -6.98
N ASP A 145 30.99 4.66 -6.80
CA ASP A 145 31.04 5.29 -5.48
C ASP A 145 29.67 5.33 -4.78
N ILE A 146 28.57 4.96 -5.47
CA ILE A 146 27.28 4.79 -4.82
C ILE A 146 27.22 3.53 -3.95
N VAL A 147 28.04 2.51 -4.24
CA VAL A 147 27.98 1.21 -3.56
C VAL A 147 28.07 1.37 -2.04
N PRO A 148 29.12 1.97 -1.45
CA PRO A 148 29.16 2.17 -0.01
C PRO A 148 27.96 3.00 0.49
N LYS A 149 27.51 4.02 -0.24
CA LYS A 149 26.37 4.88 0.18
C LYS A 149 25.06 4.10 0.28
N VAL A 150 24.79 3.22 -0.68
CA VAL A 150 23.61 2.35 -0.68
C VAL A 150 23.71 1.29 0.43
N TYR A 151 24.87 0.67 0.60
CA TYR A 151 25.07 -0.41 1.57
C TYR A 151 25.26 0.05 3.02
N HIS A 152 25.64 1.31 3.28
CA HIS A 152 25.73 1.85 4.65
C HIS A 152 24.36 2.21 5.25
N GLU A 153 23.33 2.41 4.44
CA GLU A 153 22.03 2.90 4.89
C GLU A 153 20.85 1.97 4.57
N VAL A 154 21.10 0.66 4.48
CA VAL A 154 20.13 -0.35 3.97
C VAL A 154 18.90 -0.47 4.86
N THR A 155 17.93 0.39 4.59
CA THR A 155 16.55 0.22 5.04
C THR A 155 15.65 0.24 3.81
N SER A 156 14.62 -0.60 3.81
CA SER A 156 13.66 -0.66 2.72
C SER A 156 13.06 0.72 2.42
N THR A 157 12.80 1.52 3.46
CA THR A 157 12.30 2.89 3.33
C THR A 157 13.25 3.82 2.58
N LYS A 158 14.55 3.84 2.91
CA LYS A 158 15.51 4.72 2.24
C LYS A 158 15.68 4.35 0.77
N ILE A 159 15.76 3.06 0.46
CA ILE A 159 15.83 2.59 -0.93
C ILE A 159 14.53 2.90 -1.67
N ALA A 160 13.36 2.69 -1.06
CA ALA A 160 12.07 2.98 -1.67
C ALA A 160 11.91 4.46 -2.07
N VAL A 161 12.53 5.41 -1.36
CA VAL A 161 12.51 6.84 -1.73
C VAL A 161 13.11 7.07 -3.12
N LEU A 162 14.10 6.27 -3.52
CA LEU A 162 14.76 6.37 -4.83
C LEU A 162 13.83 6.01 -6.00
N SER A 163 12.68 5.36 -5.76
CA SER A 163 11.66 5.12 -6.80
C SER A 163 11.19 6.41 -7.49
N LYS A 164 11.30 7.56 -6.80
CA LYS A 164 11.02 8.88 -7.37
C LYS A 164 11.89 9.19 -8.59
N ILE A 165 13.14 8.72 -8.62
CA ILE A 165 14.03 8.86 -9.77
C ILE A 165 13.45 8.12 -10.97
N VAL A 166 12.91 6.92 -10.75
CA VAL A 166 12.29 6.09 -11.80
C VAL A 166 11.04 6.76 -12.35
N PHE A 167 10.17 7.29 -11.48
CA PHE A 167 8.99 8.04 -11.93
C PHE A 167 9.36 9.27 -12.76
N SER A 168 10.40 10.00 -12.37
CA SER A 168 10.90 11.15 -13.12
C SER A 168 11.52 10.74 -14.46
N ALA A 169 12.34 9.69 -14.49
CA ALA A 169 12.96 9.19 -15.72
C ALA A 169 11.90 8.71 -16.73
N ALA A 170 10.88 7.99 -16.28
CA ALA A 170 9.79 7.56 -17.14
C ALA A 170 8.99 8.74 -17.73
N LYS A 171 8.77 9.81 -16.95
CA LYS A 171 8.13 11.05 -17.46
C LYS A 171 8.98 11.75 -18.53
N LEU A 172 10.29 11.56 -18.51
CA LEU A 172 11.22 12.07 -19.52
C LEU A 172 11.38 11.12 -20.71
N GLY A 173 10.60 10.03 -20.77
CA GLY A 173 10.63 9.06 -21.87
C GLY A 173 11.74 8.02 -21.78
N ASP A 174 12.33 7.77 -20.60
CA ASP A 174 13.31 6.70 -20.44
C ASP A 174 12.65 5.31 -20.55
N GLU A 175 12.96 4.60 -21.63
CA GLU A 175 12.39 3.28 -21.94
C GLU A 175 12.67 2.22 -20.87
N VAL A 176 13.85 2.25 -20.24
CA VAL A 176 14.20 1.31 -19.16
C VAL A 176 13.34 1.58 -17.93
N ALA A 177 13.18 2.85 -17.54
CA ALA A 177 12.31 3.24 -16.43
C ALA A 177 10.84 2.89 -16.71
N ILE A 178 10.34 3.12 -17.93
CA ILE A 178 8.98 2.75 -18.33
C ILE A 178 8.77 1.24 -18.15
N ARG A 179 9.67 0.39 -18.65
CA ARG A 179 9.56 -1.07 -18.50
C ARG A 179 9.61 -1.54 -17.05
N ILE A 180 10.40 -0.89 -16.20
CA ILE A 180 10.42 -1.18 -14.75
C ILE A 180 9.03 -0.91 -14.14
N LEU A 181 8.40 0.20 -14.50
CA LEU A 181 7.08 0.58 -14.01
C LEU A 181 5.96 -0.31 -14.58
N GLU A 182 6.05 -0.72 -15.84
CA GLU A 182 5.12 -1.67 -16.43
C GLU A 182 5.19 -3.02 -15.71
N ARG A 183 6.40 -3.55 -15.50
CA ARG A 183 6.62 -4.80 -14.74
C ARG A 183 6.07 -4.69 -13.31
N ALA A 184 6.29 -3.55 -12.65
CA ALA A 184 5.72 -3.33 -11.31
C ALA A 184 4.19 -3.45 -11.31
N GLY A 185 3.51 -2.87 -12.30
CA GLY A 185 2.06 -3.02 -12.43
C GLY A 185 1.62 -4.46 -12.67
N GLU A 186 2.37 -5.23 -13.47
CA GLU A 186 2.09 -6.65 -13.71
C GLU A 186 2.25 -7.51 -12.46
N GLU A 187 3.33 -7.31 -11.69
CA GLU A 187 3.55 -8.05 -10.44
C GLU A 187 2.43 -7.78 -9.40
N LEU A 188 2.01 -6.51 -9.28
CA LEU A 188 0.86 -6.15 -8.45
C LEU A 188 -0.44 -6.81 -8.97
N GLY A 189 -0.58 -6.95 -10.28
CA GLY A 189 -1.70 -7.65 -10.93
C GLY A 189 -1.68 -9.15 -10.65
N LYS A 190 -0.51 -9.79 -10.66
CA LYS A 190 -0.32 -11.20 -10.29
C LYS A 190 -0.74 -11.45 -8.84
N ALA A 191 -0.40 -10.54 -7.92
CA ALA A 191 -0.82 -10.65 -6.53
C ALA A 191 -2.36 -10.63 -6.39
N ALA A 192 -3.05 -9.72 -7.09
CA ALA A 192 -4.52 -9.71 -7.12
C ALA A 192 -5.10 -11.00 -7.73
N LEU A 193 -4.55 -11.45 -8.85
CA LEU A 193 -5.04 -12.65 -9.54
C LEU A 193 -4.85 -13.92 -8.72
N ALA A 194 -3.76 -14.03 -7.96
CA ALA A 194 -3.53 -15.16 -7.07
C ALA A 194 -4.64 -15.29 -6.01
N ILE A 195 -5.12 -14.15 -5.49
CA ILE A 195 -6.26 -14.13 -4.56
C ILE A 195 -7.55 -14.49 -5.29
N ALA A 196 -7.80 -13.90 -6.46
CA ALA A 196 -9.00 -14.16 -7.25
C ALA A 196 -9.17 -15.66 -7.53
N LYS A 197 -8.11 -16.32 -8.02
CA LYS A 197 -8.10 -17.76 -8.28
C LYS A 197 -8.33 -18.62 -7.03
N LYS A 198 -7.92 -18.13 -5.86
CA LYS A 198 -8.00 -18.89 -4.62
C LYS A 198 -9.38 -18.85 -3.98
N ILE A 199 -10.06 -17.71 -4.01
CA ILE A 199 -11.29 -17.51 -3.21
C ILE A 199 -12.49 -16.95 -3.99
N PHE A 200 -12.34 -16.52 -5.25
CA PHE A 200 -13.45 -16.00 -6.05
C PHE A 200 -13.88 -17.00 -7.13
N ALA A 201 -15.18 -16.98 -7.46
CA ALA A 201 -15.71 -17.73 -8.59
C ALA A 201 -15.48 -16.95 -9.88
N GLU A 202 -15.11 -17.64 -10.96
CA GLU A 202 -14.65 -17.04 -12.23
C GLU A 202 -15.67 -16.10 -12.89
N ASP A 203 -16.97 -16.36 -12.70
CA ASP A 203 -18.03 -15.65 -13.43
C ASP A 203 -18.62 -14.42 -12.72
N LYS A 204 -18.22 -14.13 -11.49
CA LYS A 204 -18.78 -13.01 -10.73
C LYS A 204 -17.90 -11.75 -10.87
N PRO A 205 -18.51 -10.55 -10.96
CA PRO A 205 -17.76 -9.30 -10.84
C PRO A 205 -17.00 -9.25 -9.52
N VAL A 206 -15.75 -8.77 -9.56
CA VAL A 206 -14.90 -8.60 -8.38
C VAL A 206 -14.50 -7.13 -8.29
N ILE A 207 -14.74 -6.51 -7.14
CA ILE A 207 -14.24 -5.16 -6.85
C ILE A 207 -12.73 -5.25 -6.67
N ILE A 208 -11.97 -4.46 -7.43
CA ILE A 208 -10.51 -4.38 -7.35
C ILE A 208 -10.14 -2.96 -6.90
N GLY A 209 -9.82 -2.82 -5.62
CA GLY A 209 -9.31 -1.60 -5.03
C GLY A 209 -7.79 -1.51 -5.05
N VAL A 210 -7.25 -0.29 -5.05
CA VAL A 210 -5.82 -0.07 -4.86
C VAL A 210 -5.53 1.01 -3.82
N SER A 211 -4.35 0.96 -3.21
CA SER A 211 -3.87 1.96 -2.26
C SER A 211 -2.32 2.04 -2.29
N GLY A 212 -1.77 3.08 -1.68
CA GLY A 212 -0.34 3.30 -1.58
C GLY A 212 0.22 4.33 -2.57
N GLY A 213 1.46 4.75 -2.32
CA GLY A 213 2.10 5.85 -3.03
C GLY A 213 2.48 5.53 -4.48
N VAL A 214 2.77 4.26 -4.79
CA VAL A 214 3.20 3.84 -6.13
C VAL A 214 2.10 4.09 -7.16
N PHE A 215 0.88 3.64 -6.89
CA PHE A 215 -0.27 3.87 -7.77
C PHE A 215 -0.62 5.36 -7.95
N LYS A 216 -0.30 6.21 -6.96
CA LYS A 216 -0.49 7.67 -7.06
C LYS A 216 0.63 8.35 -7.85
N ALA A 217 1.84 7.79 -7.82
CA ALA A 217 3.02 8.40 -8.42
C ALA A 217 3.20 8.07 -9.91
N SER A 218 2.61 6.97 -10.39
CA SER A 218 2.78 6.51 -11.77
C SER A 218 1.49 5.98 -12.40
N GLU A 219 1.03 6.68 -13.43
CA GLU A 219 -0.07 6.21 -14.29
C GLU A 219 0.33 4.94 -15.07
N ILE A 220 1.61 4.77 -15.42
CA ILE A 220 2.13 3.57 -16.11
C ILE A 220 1.87 2.32 -15.25
N VAL A 221 2.16 2.39 -13.95
CA VAL A 221 1.91 1.27 -13.03
C VAL A 221 0.41 0.95 -12.98
N TRP A 222 -0.43 1.99 -12.86
CA TRP A 222 -1.88 1.83 -12.81
C TRP A 222 -2.46 1.20 -14.09
N LEU A 223 -2.04 1.68 -15.25
CA LEU A 223 -2.51 1.16 -16.54
C LEU A 223 -2.04 -0.27 -16.77
N SER A 224 -0.77 -0.58 -16.46
CA SER A 224 -0.22 -1.93 -16.56
C SER A 224 -0.95 -2.90 -15.62
N PHE A 225 -1.17 -2.50 -14.36
CA PHE A 225 -1.96 -3.26 -13.40
C PHE A 225 -3.38 -3.56 -13.90
N LYS A 226 -4.12 -2.53 -14.34
CA LYS A 226 -5.48 -2.70 -14.88
C LYS A 226 -5.51 -3.63 -16.08
N ARG A 227 -4.58 -3.44 -17.02
CA ARG A 227 -4.44 -4.28 -18.22
C ARG A 227 -4.21 -5.73 -17.84
N TYR A 228 -3.25 -5.99 -16.95
CA TYR A 228 -2.95 -7.33 -16.47
C TYR A 228 -4.17 -7.99 -15.82
N VAL A 229 -4.83 -7.31 -14.87
CA VAL A 229 -5.99 -7.86 -14.17
C VAL A 229 -7.18 -8.08 -15.12
N SER A 230 -7.45 -7.15 -16.03
CA SER A 230 -8.60 -7.23 -16.95
C SER A 230 -8.47 -8.40 -17.94
N ASN A 231 -7.25 -8.79 -18.29
CA ASN A 231 -7.01 -9.95 -19.16
C ASN A 231 -7.46 -11.27 -18.54
N PHE A 232 -7.49 -11.36 -17.20
CA PHE A 232 -7.89 -12.58 -16.49
C PHE A 232 -9.22 -12.45 -15.75
N LEU A 233 -9.61 -11.23 -15.39
CA LEU A 233 -10.86 -10.89 -14.72
C LEU A 233 -11.60 -9.81 -15.53
N PRO A 234 -12.22 -10.17 -16.68
CA PRO A 234 -12.83 -9.19 -17.58
C PRO A 234 -14.03 -8.44 -16.96
N LYS A 235 -14.62 -8.98 -15.88
CA LYS A 235 -15.71 -8.37 -15.11
C LYS A 235 -15.22 -7.60 -13.87
N ALA A 236 -13.91 -7.34 -13.75
CA ALA A 236 -13.34 -6.59 -12.63
C ALA A 236 -13.85 -5.14 -12.62
N VAL A 237 -14.25 -4.67 -11.43
CA VAL A 237 -14.67 -3.28 -11.20
C VAL A 237 -13.57 -2.57 -10.43
N PHE A 238 -12.83 -1.69 -11.11
CA PHE A 238 -11.68 -1.01 -10.52
C PHE A 238 -12.09 0.22 -9.70
N VAL A 239 -11.59 0.30 -8.47
CA VAL A 239 -11.72 1.47 -7.61
C VAL A 239 -10.38 2.21 -7.57
N SER A 240 -10.41 3.51 -7.83
CA SER A 240 -9.22 4.37 -7.85
C SER A 240 -8.46 4.36 -6.51
N PRO A 241 -7.17 4.74 -6.51
CA PRO A 241 -6.35 4.75 -5.30
C PRO A 241 -6.98 5.51 -4.13
N VAL A 242 -7.12 4.82 -2.99
CA VAL A 242 -7.67 5.41 -1.78
C VAL A 242 -6.82 6.61 -1.33
N ALA A 243 -7.46 7.77 -1.19
CA ALA A 243 -6.79 9.00 -0.75
C ALA A 243 -6.37 8.91 0.72
N TYR A 244 -7.28 8.51 1.61
CA TYR A 244 -7.09 8.45 3.06
C TYR A 244 -7.47 7.06 3.62
N PRO A 245 -6.52 6.11 3.71
CA PRO A 245 -6.81 4.75 4.15
C PRO A 245 -7.50 4.66 5.52
N VAL A 246 -7.23 5.60 6.43
CA VAL A 246 -7.85 5.68 7.77
C VAL A 246 -9.39 5.67 7.74
N ILE A 247 -10.01 6.09 6.62
CA ILE A 247 -11.46 5.99 6.43
C ILE A 247 -11.97 4.55 6.56
N GLY A 248 -11.17 3.56 6.14
CA GLY A 248 -11.53 2.15 6.25
C GLY A 248 -11.63 1.68 7.69
N ALA A 249 -10.81 2.22 8.59
CA ALA A 249 -10.91 1.91 10.02
C ALA A 249 -12.23 2.44 10.62
N LEU A 250 -12.70 3.61 10.17
CA LEU A 250 -14.00 4.15 10.56
C LEU A 250 -15.15 3.30 10.02
N ILE A 251 -15.12 2.95 8.72
CA ILE A 251 -16.14 2.09 8.09
C ILE A 251 -16.21 0.74 8.80
N MET A 252 -15.07 0.12 9.08
CA MET A 252 -14.99 -1.14 9.83
C MET A 252 -15.60 -1.01 11.23
N GLY A 253 -15.32 0.10 11.93
CA GLY A 253 -15.90 0.40 13.23
C GLY A 253 -17.43 0.49 13.19
N TYR A 254 -17.97 1.26 12.26
CA TYR A 254 -19.42 1.38 12.07
C TYR A 254 -20.08 0.04 11.73
N LYS A 255 -19.52 -0.73 10.79
CA LYS A 255 -20.03 -2.06 10.45
C LYS A 255 -20.06 -3.01 11.65
N ASN A 256 -19.03 -2.98 12.50
CA ASN A 256 -18.99 -3.79 13.74
C ASN A 256 -19.97 -3.33 14.82
N LEU A 257 -20.49 -2.11 14.72
CA LEU A 257 -21.59 -1.60 15.54
C LEU A 257 -22.97 -1.85 14.91
N GLY A 258 -23.05 -2.56 13.78
CA GLY A 258 -24.30 -2.79 13.05
C GLY A 258 -24.76 -1.59 12.22
N VAL A 259 -23.91 -0.58 12.03
CA VAL A 259 -24.20 0.60 11.20
C VAL A 259 -23.63 0.37 9.80
N ASN A 260 -24.50 0.31 8.80
CA ASN A 260 -24.06 0.25 7.42
C ASN A 260 -23.58 1.63 6.96
N VAL A 261 -22.46 1.69 6.23
CA VAL A 261 -21.90 2.95 5.71
C VAL A 261 -22.03 2.94 4.18
N ASN A 262 -22.99 3.68 3.67
CA ASN A 262 -23.18 3.87 2.23
C ASN A 262 -22.23 4.94 1.66
N GLU A 263 -22.26 5.14 0.33
CA GLU A 263 -21.39 6.10 -0.35
C GLU A 263 -21.57 7.55 0.14
N ARG A 264 -22.80 7.95 0.51
CA ARG A 264 -23.07 9.30 1.05
C ARG A 264 -22.41 9.47 2.42
N GLU A 265 -22.54 8.49 3.30
CA GLU A 265 -21.93 8.52 4.63
C GLU A 265 -20.40 8.48 4.55
N LYS A 266 -19.85 7.64 3.66
CA LYS A 266 -18.43 7.64 3.34
C LYS A 266 -17.93 9.00 2.87
N ALA A 267 -18.68 9.68 2.00
CA ALA A 267 -18.33 11.03 1.52
C ALA A 267 -18.32 12.06 2.66
N ILE A 268 -19.28 12.00 3.59
CA ILE A 268 -19.33 12.86 4.78
C ILE A 268 -18.12 12.61 5.67
N LEU A 269 -17.80 11.34 5.96
CA LEU A 269 -16.64 10.97 6.76
C LEU A 269 -15.33 11.47 6.11
N LEU A 270 -15.19 11.34 4.79
CA LEU A 270 -14.04 11.86 4.05
C LEU A 270 -13.95 13.38 4.10
N GLN A 271 -15.07 14.10 3.99
CA GLN A 271 -15.10 15.56 4.08
C GLN A 271 -14.67 16.04 5.47
N ASN A 272 -15.18 15.39 6.52
CA ASN A 272 -14.82 15.69 7.91
C ASN A 272 -13.33 15.43 8.17
N LEU A 273 -12.81 14.31 7.65
CA LEU A 273 -11.40 13.97 7.77
C LEU A 273 -10.52 15.01 7.07
N LYS A 274 -10.86 15.41 5.83
CA LYS A 274 -10.13 16.45 5.08
C LYS A 274 -10.06 17.76 5.85
N ARG A 275 -11.20 18.22 6.42
CA ARG A 275 -11.23 19.45 7.23
C ARG A 275 -10.27 19.36 8.42
N LYS A 276 -10.29 18.25 9.17
CA LYS A 276 -9.38 18.08 10.32
C LYS A 276 -7.91 18.00 9.93
N ILE A 277 -7.58 17.34 8.83
CA ILE A 277 -6.18 17.24 8.36
C ILE A 277 -5.64 18.60 7.90
N VAL A 278 -6.45 19.46 7.28
CA VAL A 278 -6.02 20.82 6.89
C VAL A 278 -5.74 21.71 8.11
N HIS A 279 -6.29 21.38 9.27
CA HIS A 279 -6.10 22.11 10.53
C HIS A 279 -5.05 21.47 11.48
N LEU A 280 -4.32 20.46 11.01
CA LEU A 280 -3.20 19.82 11.72
C LEU A 280 -1.87 20.24 11.09
#